data_AF-W8B4S4-F1
#
_entry.id   AF-W8B4S4-F1
#
_cell.length_a   1.000
_cell.length_b   1.000
_cell.length_c   1.000
_cell.angle_alpha   90.00
_cell.angle_beta   90.00
_cell.angle_gamma   90.00
#
_symmetry.space_group_name_H-M   'P 1'
#
loop_
_entity.id
_entity.type
_entity.pdbx_description
1 polymer ?
#
loop_
_entity_poly.entity_id
_entity_poly.type
_entity_poly.pdbx_seq_one_letter_code
_entity_poly.pdbx_strand_id
1 'polypeptide(L)'
;MKKNQRTRCRYCHDIYNDECNRKGACEFAPDRFRSTIECVSGMGCARCMLYHCMSDAEGETPQHPCQCVNEAGCSKRWFGLTMLSFCVPCLWCYPPLRACHMVGVSCGMCGGRHKPQV
;
A
#
# COMPACT_ATOMS: atom_id res chain seq x y z
N MET A 1 34.29 -10.11 -13.34
CA MET A 1 34.00 -8.82 -12.68
C MET A 1 32.58 -8.38 -13.04
N LYS A 2 31.61 -8.47 -12.12
CA LYS A 2 30.27 -7.92 -12.37
C LYS A 2 30.38 -6.39 -12.23
N LYS A 3 30.11 -5.64 -13.30
CA LYS A 3 30.10 -4.17 -13.23
C LYS A 3 28.94 -3.75 -12.33
N ASN A 4 29.25 -2.99 -11.29
CA ASN A 4 28.31 -2.35 -10.39
C ASN A 4 27.52 -1.25 -11.15
N GLN A 5 26.62 -1.64 -12.04
CA GLN A 5 25.85 -0.72 -12.87
C GLN A 5 24.86 0.04 -11.98
N ARG A 6 25.22 1.29 -11.66
CA ARG A 6 24.32 2.23 -11.00
C ARG A 6 23.33 2.73 -12.05
N THR A 7 22.10 2.26 -11.98
CA THR A 7 21.02 2.62 -12.91
C THR A 7 19.92 3.38 -12.20
N ARG A 8 19.22 4.24 -12.93
CA ARG A 8 18.05 4.95 -12.41
C ARG A 8 16.82 4.05 -12.44
N CYS A 9 16.11 3.94 -11.33
CA CYS A 9 14.88 3.19 -11.25
C CYS A 9 13.75 3.91 -12.00
N ARG A 10 12.99 3.21 -12.85
CA ARG A 10 11.84 3.81 -13.54
C ARG A 10 10.64 4.12 -12.64
N TYR A 11 10.58 3.53 -11.43
CA TYR A 11 9.43 3.67 -10.52
C TYR A 11 9.63 4.78 -9.49
N CYS A 12 10.77 4.79 -8.79
CA CYS A 12 11.07 5.76 -7.74
C CYS A 12 12.05 6.85 -8.19
N HIS A 13 12.63 6.72 -9.40
CA HIS A 13 13.66 7.63 -9.93
C HIS A 13 14.96 7.70 -9.12
N ASP A 14 15.14 6.89 -8.08
CA ASP A 14 16.39 6.76 -7.34
C ASP A 14 17.44 5.94 -8.10
N ILE A 15 18.71 6.23 -7.81
CA ILE A 15 19.84 5.45 -8.30
C ILE A 15 19.99 4.21 -7.42
N TYR A 16 20.00 3.04 -8.04
CA TYR A 16 20.17 1.77 -7.34
C TYR A 16 21.29 0.94 -7.96
N ASN A 17 21.80 0.00 -7.17
CA ASN A 17 22.73 -1.02 -7.61
C ASN A 17 21.98 -2.36 -7.71
N ASP A 18 22.21 -3.10 -8.79
CA ASP A 18 21.54 -4.40 -8.99
C ASP A 18 21.92 -5.41 -7.90
N GLU A 19 23.14 -5.32 -7.34
CA GLU A 19 23.58 -6.18 -6.23
C GLU A 19 22.79 -5.93 -4.93
N CYS A 20 22.26 -4.72 -4.74
CA CYS A 20 21.42 -4.34 -3.60
C CYS A 20 19.91 -4.44 -3.91
N ASN A 21 19.51 -4.88 -5.10
CA ASN A 21 18.12 -4.89 -5.57
C ASN A 21 17.33 -6.13 -5.08
N ARG A 22 17.25 -6.31 -3.77
CA ARG A 22 16.44 -7.37 -3.15
C ARG A 22 14.94 -7.10 -3.32
N LYS A 23 14.09 -8.13 -3.14
CA LYS A 23 12.62 -7.91 -3.11
C LYS A 23 12.28 -6.97 -1.95
N GLY A 24 11.44 -5.98 -2.21
CA GLY A 24 11.12 -4.93 -1.25
C GLY A 24 12.07 -3.73 -1.27
N ALA A 25 13.12 -3.73 -2.11
CA ALA A 25 14.04 -2.59 -2.20
C ALA A 25 13.38 -1.32 -2.75
N CYS A 26 12.33 -1.45 -3.58
CA CYS A 26 11.62 -0.32 -4.15
C CYS A 26 10.16 -0.31 -3.70
N GLU A 27 9.77 0.70 -2.92
CA GLU A 27 8.40 0.89 -2.45
C GLU A 27 7.41 1.19 -3.58
N PHE A 28 7.87 1.94 -4.59
CA PHE A 28 7.06 2.40 -5.73
C PHE A 28 6.94 1.37 -6.85
N ALA A 29 7.74 0.30 -6.79
CA ALA A 29 7.66 -0.77 -7.77
C ALA A 29 6.39 -1.62 -7.54
N PRO A 30 5.77 -2.13 -8.62
CA PRO A 30 4.57 -2.93 -8.51
C PRO A 30 4.82 -4.20 -7.69
N ASP A 31 3.98 -4.42 -6.68
CA ASP A 31 4.02 -5.60 -5.83
C ASP A 31 2.71 -6.38 -5.96
N ARG A 32 2.81 -7.57 -6.58
CA ARG A 32 1.67 -8.46 -6.78
C ARG A 32 1.02 -8.88 -5.46
N PHE A 33 1.81 -9.07 -4.39
CA PHE A 33 1.26 -9.45 -3.08
C PHE A 33 0.42 -8.32 -2.51
N ARG A 34 0.90 -7.07 -2.60
CA ARG A 34 0.12 -5.90 -2.18
C ARG A 34 -1.19 -5.79 -2.96
N SER A 35 -1.15 -5.93 -4.29
CA SER A 35 -2.36 -5.90 -5.12
C SER A 35 -3.35 -7.01 -4.78
N THR A 36 -2.86 -8.23 -4.53
CA THR A 36 -3.71 -9.37 -4.13
C THR A 36 -4.34 -9.12 -2.76
N ILE A 37 -3.59 -8.59 -1.79
CA ILE A 37 -4.12 -8.26 -0.46
C ILE A 37 -5.23 -7.21 -0.58
N GLU A 38 -5.01 -6.15 -1.37
CA GLU A 38 -6.02 -5.12 -1.60
C GLU A 38 -7.30 -5.66 -2.28
N CYS A 39 -7.14 -6.62 -3.19
CA CYS A 39 -8.25 -7.26 -3.87
C CYS A 39 -9.04 -8.20 -2.94
N VAL A 40 -8.34 -9.11 -2.25
CA VAL A 40 -8.95 -10.11 -1.35
C VAL A 40 -9.59 -9.47 -0.14
N SER A 41 -9.00 -8.40 0.40
CA SER A 41 -9.56 -7.73 1.58
C SER A 41 -10.74 -6.81 1.28
N GLY A 42 -11.09 -6.59 0.00
CA GLY A 42 -12.11 -5.63 -0.36
C GLY A 42 -11.71 -4.17 -0.06
N MET A 43 -10.40 -3.86 0.02
CA MET A 43 -9.91 -2.48 0.20
C MET A 43 -10.43 -1.52 -0.89
N GLY A 44 -10.77 -2.02 -2.07
CA GLY A 44 -11.48 -1.24 -3.10
C GLY A 44 -12.81 -0.68 -2.61
N CYS A 45 -13.63 -1.49 -1.95
CA CYS A 45 -14.92 -1.08 -1.38
C CYS A 45 -14.72 -0.03 -0.27
N ALA A 46 -13.69 -0.19 0.56
CA ALA A 46 -13.32 0.81 1.56
C ALA A 46 -12.91 2.13 0.92
N ARG A 47 -12.05 2.12 -0.11
CA ARG A 47 -11.67 3.34 -0.84
C ARG A 47 -12.88 4.04 -1.47
N CYS A 48 -13.78 3.30 -2.12
CA CYS A 48 -15.00 3.85 -2.72
C CYS A 48 -15.91 4.50 -1.66
N MET A 49 -16.16 3.81 -0.54
CA MET A 49 -17.01 4.35 0.51
C MET A 49 -16.39 5.58 1.18
N LEU A 50 -15.07 5.61 1.40
CA LEU A 50 -14.44 6.78 2.01
C LEU A 50 -14.43 7.98 1.04
N TYR A 51 -14.24 7.74 -0.26
CA TYR A 51 -14.34 8.77 -1.28
C TYR A 51 -15.78 9.34 -1.39
N HIS A 52 -16.80 8.48 -1.38
CA HIS A 52 -18.19 8.91 -1.56
C HIS A 52 -18.91 9.34 -0.27
N CYS A 53 -18.58 8.75 0.88
CA CYS A 53 -19.26 9.01 2.16
C CYS A 53 -18.49 9.94 3.09
N MET A 54 -17.21 10.23 2.82
CA MET A 54 -16.39 11.08 3.69
C MET A 54 -15.55 12.13 2.99
N SER A 55 -15.63 12.24 1.67
CA SER A 55 -15.12 13.44 1.01
C SER A 55 -16.13 14.55 1.28
N ASP A 56 -15.92 15.27 2.39
CA ASP A 56 -16.40 16.64 2.48
C ASP A 56 -15.81 17.42 1.29
N ALA A 57 -16.48 18.48 0.85
CA ALA A 57 -16.26 19.22 -0.41
C ALA A 57 -14.84 19.80 -0.65
N GLU A 58 -13.86 19.45 0.17
CA GLU A 58 -12.51 20.02 0.24
C GLU A 58 -11.40 19.00 -0.12
N GLY A 59 -11.72 17.86 -0.74
CA GLY A 59 -10.80 17.08 -1.58
C GLY A 59 -9.54 16.45 -0.98
N GLU A 60 -9.22 16.62 0.31
CA GLU A 60 -7.99 16.07 0.91
C GLU A 60 -8.22 14.69 1.54
N THR A 61 -8.35 13.66 0.69
CA THR A 61 -8.36 12.27 1.15
C THR A 61 -6.92 11.75 1.36
N PRO A 62 -6.49 11.37 2.58
CA PRO A 62 -5.18 10.77 2.77
C PRO A 62 -5.06 9.45 1.99
N GLN A 63 -3.87 9.17 1.47
CA GLN A 63 -3.59 8.02 0.59
C GLN A 63 -3.91 6.65 1.22
N HIS A 64 -4.01 6.56 2.56
CA HIS A 64 -4.35 5.32 3.24
C HIS A 64 -5.62 5.45 4.10
N PRO A 65 -6.65 4.61 3.87
CA PRO A 65 -7.96 4.71 4.52
C PRO A 65 -7.93 4.51 6.04
N CYS A 66 -6.83 3.96 6.55
CA CYS A 66 -6.62 3.64 7.96
C CYS A 66 -5.78 4.68 8.72
N GLN A 67 -5.35 5.78 8.07
CA GLN A 67 -4.53 6.82 8.70
C GLN A 67 -5.38 8.04 9.05
N CYS A 68 -5.40 8.39 10.33
CA CYS A 68 -6.03 9.61 10.87
C CYS A 68 -4.89 10.57 11.25
N VAL A 69 -4.77 11.70 10.54
CA VAL A 69 -3.71 12.71 10.78
C VAL A 69 -4.29 13.98 11.43
N ASN A 70 -5.62 14.14 11.49
CA ASN A 70 -6.26 15.34 12.04
C ASN A 70 -7.53 15.00 12.85
N GLU A 71 -7.70 15.65 14.01
CA GLU A 71 -8.75 15.37 15.01
C GLU A 71 -10.17 15.68 14.51
N ALA A 72 -10.32 16.61 13.56
CA ALA A 72 -11.59 16.95 12.95
C ALA A 72 -11.97 15.88 11.88
N GLY A 73 -12.85 14.95 12.25
CA GLY A 73 -13.46 13.99 11.32
C GLY A 73 -13.18 12.52 11.61
N CYS A 74 -12.27 12.19 12.54
CA CYS A 74 -11.94 10.79 12.84
C CYS A 74 -13.14 9.98 13.32
N SER A 75 -14.09 10.54 14.10
CA SER A 75 -15.27 9.79 14.57
C SER A 75 -16.16 9.27 13.42
N LYS A 76 -16.42 10.10 12.41
CA LYS A 76 -17.14 9.68 11.18
C LYS A 76 -16.33 8.64 10.40
N ARG A 77 -14.99 8.77 10.36
CA ARG A 77 -14.12 7.78 9.71
C ARG A 77 -14.18 6.42 10.37
N TRP A 78 -14.03 6.37 11.68
CA TRP A 78 -14.10 5.13 12.43
C TRP A 78 -15.51 4.52 12.36
N PHE A 79 -16.57 5.32 12.48
CA PHE A 79 -17.94 4.82 12.35
C PHE A 79 -18.22 4.22 10.96
N GLY A 80 -17.81 4.92 9.89
CA GLY A 80 -17.89 4.40 8.52
C GLY A 80 -17.10 3.11 8.36
N LEU A 81 -15.86 3.08 8.84
CA LEU A 81 -15.00 1.89 8.79
C LEU A 81 -15.61 0.72 9.58
N THR A 82 -16.21 0.96 10.74
CA THR A 82 -16.88 -0.06 11.57
C THR A 82 -18.12 -0.62 10.88
N MET A 83 -18.98 0.23 10.31
CA MET A 83 -20.15 -0.22 9.55
C MET A 83 -19.74 -1.04 8.32
N LEU A 84 -18.72 -0.59 7.59
CA LEU A 84 -18.21 -1.34 6.44
C LEU A 84 -17.55 -2.65 6.85
N SER A 85 -16.84 -2.69 7.98
CA SER A 85 -16.30 -3.93 8.54
C SER A 85 -17.39 -4.94 8.89
N PHE A 86 -18.61 -4.47 9.17
CA PHE A 86 -19.77 -5.33 9.41
C PHE A 86 -20.37 -5.86 8.10
N CYS A 87 -20.40 -5.04 7.06
CA CYS A 87 -20.91 -5.40 5.74
C CYS A 87 -19.93 -6.21 4.88
N VAL A 88 -18.63 -6.05 5.13
CA VAL A 88 -17.54 -6.60 4.32
C VAL A 88 -16.56 -7.33 5.26
N PRO A 89 -16.88 -8.58 5.66
CA PRO A 89 -16.06 -9.33 6.63
C PRO A 89 -14.63 -9.59 6.14
N CYS A 90 -14.38 -9.54 4.82
CA CYS A 90 -13.03 -9.70 4.27
C CYS A 90 -12.07 -8.53 4.60
N LEU A 91 -12.59 -7.36 5.03
CA LEU A 91 -11.73 -6.27 5.52
C LEU A 91 -11.00 -6.64 6.80
N TRP A 92 -11.56 -7.53 7.61
CA TRP A 92 -10.90 -8.02 8.84
C TRP A 92 -9.67 -8.87 8.54
N CYS A 93 -9.58 -9.41 7.32
CA CYS A 93 -8.40 -10.12 6.87
C CYS A 93 -7.28 -9.15 6.46
N TYR A 94 -7.55 -7.85 6.27
CA TYR A 94 -6.53 -6.89 5.85
C TYR A 94 -5.40 -6.70 6.86
N PRO A 95 -5.64 -6.44 8.17
CA PRO A 95 -4.56 -6.27 9.14
C PRO A 95 -3.59 -7.47 9.22
N PRO A 96 -4.05 -8.74 9.36
CA PRO A 96 -3.13 -9.87 9.42
C PRO A 96 -2.40 -10.07 8.08
N LEU A 97 -3.09 -9.94 6.93
CA LEU A 97 -2.45 -10.04 5.62
C LEU A 97 -1.39 -8.94 5.40
N ARG A 98 -1.66 -7.73 5.87
CA ARG A 98 -0.71 -6.60 5.81
C ARG A 98 0.49 -6.85 6.70
N ALA A 99 0.30 -7.39 7.90
CA ALA A 99 1.41 -7.78 8.77
C ALA A 99 2.27 -8.88 8.14
N CYS A 100 1.66 -9.94 7.59
CA CYS A 100 2.37 -11.00 6.87
C CYS A 100 3.16 -10.45 5.67
N HIS A 101 2.59 -9.49 4.94
CA HIS A 101 3.27 -8.81 3.84
C HIS A 101 4.48 -8.01 4.31
N MET A 102 4.36 -7.25 5.40
CA MET A 102 5.47 -6.49 5.97
C MET A 102 6.62 -7.39 6.45
N VAL A 103 6.30 -8.54 7.05
CA VAL A 103 7.31 -9.54 7.41
C VAL A 103 7.93 -10.12 6.14
N GLY A 104 7.14 -10.47 5.13
CA GLY A 104 7.64 -11.00 3.85
C GLY A 104 8.54 -10.02 3.11
N VAL A 105 8.28 -8.71 3.20
CA VAL A 105 9.15 -7.66 2.65
C VAL A 105 10.45 -7.57 3.46
N SER A 106 10.36 -7.55 4.79
CA SER A 106 11.53 -7.51 5.67
C SER A 106 12.46 -8.72 5.50
N CYS A 107 11.88 -9.90 5.26
CA CYS A 107 12.61 -11.14 4.96
C CYS A 107 13.09 -11.24 3.50
N GLY A 108 12.73 -10.30 2.61
CA GLY A 108 13.10 -10.31 1.20
C GLY A 108 12.38 -11.37 0.36
N MET A 109 11.25 -11.90 0.82
CA MET A 109 10.43 -12.92 0.14
C MET A 109 9.47 -12.31 -0.90
N CYS A 110 8.92 -11.13 -0.61
CA CYS A 110 8.02 -10.35 -1.47
C CYS A 110 8.41 -8.87 -1.47
N GLY A 111 7.68 -8.02 -2.22
CA GLY A 111 8.01 -6.61 -2.38
C GLY A 111 8.53 -6.25 -3.77
N GLY A 112 8.31 -5.00 -4.13
CA GLY A 112 8.76 -4.41 -5.40
C GLY A 112 10.29 -4.35 -5.52
N ARG A 113 10.79 -4.43 -6.76
CA ARG A 113 12.21 -4.31 -7.10
C ARG A 113 12.43 -3.14 -8.03
N HIS A 114 13.59 -2.50 -7.93
CA HIS A 114 13.98 -1.50 -8.91
C HIS A 114 14.10 -2.12 -10.30
N LYS A 115 13.74 -1.35 -11.32
CA LYS A 115 13.85 -1.72 -12.73
C LYS A 115 14.46 -0.56 -13.52
N PRO A 116 15.31 -0.86 -14.52
CA PRO A 116 15.93 0.18 -15.33
C PRO A 116 14.89 0.89 -16.20
N GLN A 117 15.24 2.11 -16.61
CA GLN A 117 14.52 2.91 -17.59
C GLN A 117 14.95 2.38 -18.98
N VAL A 118 14.20 1.40 -19.51
CA VAL A 118 14.37 0.86 -20.88
C VAL A 118 13.52 1.62 -21.87
#